data_AF-A0A2T1E589-F1
#
_entry.id   AF-A0A2T1E589-F1
#
_cell.length_a   1.000
_cell.length_b   1.000
_cell.length_c   1.000
_cell.angle_alpha   90.00
_cell.angle_beta   90.00
_cell.angle_gamma   90.00
#
_symmetry.space_group_name_H-M   'P 1'
#
loop_
_entity.id
_entity.type
_entity.pdbx_description
1 polymer ?
#
loop_
_entity_poly.entity_id
_entity_poly.type
_entity_poly.pdbx_seq_one_letter_code
_entity_poly.pdbx_strand_id
1 'polypeptide(L)'
;MRPGQEVAIQSVLNRQDTLVVMPTGSGKSAIYQLAAVEMAGATVVVSPLIALQKDQVDAIESQDLGGAAQVNSKTLEVGMALLGGLLRRVE
;
A
#
# COMPACT_ATOMS: atom_id res chain seq x y z
N MET A 1 -17.95 -1.09 -1.65
CA MET A 1 -17.31 -0.28 -0.60
C MET A 1 -18.10 -0.39 0.69
N ARG A 2 -17.44 -0.40 1.86
CA ARG A 2 -18.07 -0.33 3.18
C ARG A 2 -18.30 1.12 3.61
N PRO A 3 -19.20 1.40 4.57
CA PRO A 3 -19.48 2.77 5.00
C PRO A 3 -18.21 3.54 5.38
N GLY A 4 -18.10 4.78 4.91
CA GLY A 4 -16.97 5.68 5.18
C GLY A 4 -15.70 5.45 4.36
N GLN A 5 -15.52 4.29 3.71
CA GLN A 5 -14.33 4.04 2.89
C GLN A 5 -14.25 4.97 1.68
N GLU A 6 -15.35 5.12 0.95
CA GLU A 6 -15.39 5.96 -0.25
C GLU A 6 -15.07 7.42 0.06
N VAL A 7 -15.64 7.95 1.16
CA VAL A 7 -15.35 9.31 1.63
C VAL A 7 -13.87 9.46 1.97
N ALA A 8 -13.28 8.49 2.66
CA ALA A 8 -11.86 8.51 2.99
C ALA A 8 -10.95 8.40 1.75
N ILE A 9 -11.31 7.54 0.79
CA ILE A 9 -10.58 7.43 -0.49
C ILE A 9 -10.61 8.77 -1.22
N GLN A 10 -11.79 9.37 -1.38
CA GLN A 10 -11.93 10.67 -2.04
C GLN A 10 -11.16 11.78 -1.33
N SER A 11 -11.16 11.80 0.01
CA SER A 11 -10.35 12.73 0.81
C SER A 11 -8.85 12.60 0.49
N VAL A 12 -8.33 11.38 0.43
CA VAL A 12 -6.93 11.11 0.07
C VAL A 12 -6.63 11.48 -1.39
N LEU A 13 -7.50 11.13 -2.34
CA LEU A 13 -7.35 11.48 -3.76
C LEU A 13 -7.34 13.00 -3.99
N ASN A 14 -8.09 13.74 -3.19
CA ASN A 14 -8.07 15.21 -3.15
C ASN A 14 -6.87 15.80 -2.41
N ARG A 15 -5.88 14.97 -2.05
CA ARG A 15 -4.63 15.34 -1.35
C ARG A 15 -4.87 15.99 0.02
N GLN A 16 -5.89 15.53 0.74
CA GLN A 16 -6.19 16.01 2.08
C GLN A 16 -5.59 15.08 3.14
N ASP A 17 -5.04 15.67 4.20
CA ASP A 17 -4.64 14.93 5.39
C ASP A 17 -5.87 14.29 6.03
N THR A 18 -5.90 12.95 6.03
CA THR A 18 -7.10 12.17 6.34
C THR A 18 -6.86 11.26 7.53
N LEU A 19 -7.59 11.49 8.64
CA LEU A 19 -7.65 10.57 9.77
C LEU A 19 -8.85 9.63 9.63
N VAL A 20 -8.59 8.32 9.60
CA VAL A 20 -9.62 7.29 9.51
C VAL A 20 -9.69 6.49 10.80
N VAL A 21 -10.85 6.54 11.47
CA VAL A 21 -11.13 5.72 12.66
C VAL A 21 -12.19 4.70 12.29
N MET A 22 -11.78 3.43 12.15
CA MET A 22 -12.69 2.33 11.85
C MET A 22 -12.32 1.07 12.64
N PRO A 23 -13.28 0.20 12.99
CA PRO A 23 -13.03 -1.05 13.71
C PRO A 23 -12.03 -1.97 13.00
N THR A 24 -11.41 -2.90 13.72
CA THR A 24 -10.60 -3.96 13.10
C THR A 24 -11.45 -4.80 12.14
N GLY A 25 -10.83 -5.29 11.07
CA GLY A 25 -11.54 -6.06 10.04
C GLY A 25 -12.41 -5.23 9.10
N SER A 26 -12.59 -3.92 9.33
CA SER A 26 -13.41 -3.03 8.49
C SER A 26 -12.83 -2.72 7.10
N GLY A 27 -11.60 -3.15 6.80
CA GLY A 27 -10.99 -2.97 5.48
C GLY A 27 -10.28 -1.63 5.31
N LYS A 28 -9.75 -1.05 6.40
CA LYS A 28 -8.99 0.22 6.38
C LYS A 28 -7.90 0.26 5.32
N SER A 29 -7.20 -0.86 5.11
CA SER A 29 -6.10 -0.95 4.15
C SER A 29 -6.51 -0.64 2.71
N ALA A 30 -7.75 -0.99 2.34
CA ALA A 30 -8.27 -0.72 1.01
C ALA A 30 -8.28 0.79 0.68
N ILE A 31 -8.38 1.66 1.69
CA ILE A 31 -8.43 3.12 1.48
C ILE A 31 -7.12 3.62 0.88
N TYR A 32 -5.97 3.30 1.49
CA TYR A 32 -4.69 3.73 0.96
C TYR A 32 -4.23 2.89 -0.23
N GLN A 33 -4.62 1.61 -0.32
CA GLN A 33 -4.27 0.76 -1.47
C GLN A 33 -4.94 1.24 -2.75
N LEU A 34 -6.24 1.53 -2.71
CA LEU A 34 -6.95 2.05 -3.88
C LEU A 34 -6.50 3.47 -4.23
N ALA A 35 -6.27 4.32 -3.23
CA ALA A 35 -5.69 5.63 -3.48
C ALA A 35 -4.29 5.52 -4.14
N ALA A 36 -3.47 4.55 -3.74
CA ALA A 36 -2.14 4.33 -4.31
C ALA A 36 -2.17 3.92 -5.79
N VAL A 37 -3.20 3.19 -6.23
CA VAL A 37 -3.36 2.80 -7.64
C VAL A 37 -3.68 4.00 -8.52
N GLU A 38 -4.49 4.94 -8.03
CA GLU A 38 -4.93 6.12 -8.79
C GLU A 38 -3.93 7.29 -8.74
N MET A 39 -3.10 7.37 -7.69
CA MET A 39 -2.16 8.47 -7.51
C MET A 39 -0.83 8.21 -8.23
N ALA A 40 -0.33 9.23 -8.93
CA ALA A 40 1.00 9.17 -9.51
C ALA A 40 2.10 9.13 -8.44
N GLY A 41 3.05 8.20 -8.57
CA GLY A 41 4.20 8.05 -7.68
C GLY A 41 4.11 6.80 -6.81
N ALA A 42 4.99 6.70 -5.81
CA ALA A 42 4.99 5.61 -4.85
C ALA A 42 4.26 6.02 -3.56
N THR A 43 3.44 5.12 -3.02
CA THR A 43 2.81 5.28 -1.70
C THR A 43 3.66 4.61 -0.63
N VAL A 44 3.98 5.35 0.44
CA VAL A 44 4.71 4.83 1.59
C VAL A 44 3.73 4.48 2.70
N VAL A 45 3.70 3.23 3.12
CA VAL A 45 2.89 2.75 4.24
C VAL A 45 3.79 2.46 5.43
N VAL A 46 3.58 3.18 6.54
CA VAL A 46 4.30 2.94 7.79
C VAL A 46 3.50 1.96 8.64
N SER A 47 4.10 0.81 8.96
CA SER A 47 3.47 -0.25 9.73
C SER A 47 4.31 -0.60 10.96
N PRO A 48 3.69 -0.76 12.15
CA PRO A 48 4.40 -0.94 13.41
C PRO A 48 5.03 -2.34 13.55
N LEU A 49 4.55 -3.34 12.81
CA LEU A 49 4.99 -4.73 12.97
C LEU A 49 5.49 -5.28 11.63
N ILE A 50 6.65 -5.94 11.66
CA ILE A 50 7.22 -6.63 10.50
C ILE A 50 6.25 -7.69 9.94
N ALA A 51 5.53 -8.41 10.81
CA ALA A 51 4.52 -9.38 10.39
C ALA A 51 3.39 -8.71 9.57
N LEU A 52 2.91 -7.54 10.00
CA LEU A 52 1.89 -6.79 9.27
C LEU A 52 2.41 -6.24 7.93
N GLN A 53 3.69 -5.88 7.85
CA GLN A 53 4.30 -5.49 6.57
C GLN A 53 4.32 -6.67 5.60
N LYS A 54 4.67 -7.87 6.06
CA LYS A 54 4.64 -9.08 5.26
C LYS A 54 3.24 -9.41 4.76
N ASP A 55 2.26 -9.43 5.66
CA ASP A 55 0.87 -9.72 5.30
C ASP A 55 0.33 -8.75 4.22
N GLN A 56 0.74 -7.47 4.28
CA GLN A 56 0.32 -6.47 3.30
C GLN A 56 0.98 -6.65 1.93
N VAL A 57 2.26 -6.98 1.88
CA VAL A 57 2.96 -7.22 0.60
C VAL A 57 2.46 -8.49 -0.05
N ASP A 58 2.34 -9.59 0.70
CA ASP A 58 1.80 -10.85 0.19
C ASP A 58 0.36 -10.65 -0.37
N ALA A 59 -0.46 -9.81 0.30
CA ALA A 59 -1.79 -9.45 -0.17
C ALA A 59 -1.80 -8.60 -1.45
N ILE A 60 -0.84 -7.70 -1.64
CA ILE A 60 -0.73 -6.87 -2.86
C ILE A 60 -0.24 -7.72 -4.04
N GLU A 61 0.81 -8.52 -3.82
CA GLU A 61 1.39 -9.38 -4.85
C GLU A 61 0.40 -10.43 -5.36
N SER A 62 -0.54 -10.88 -4.51
CA SER A 62 -1.59 -11.82 -4.89
C SER A 62 -2.77 -11.19 -5.65
N GLN A 63 -2.91 -9.86 -5.65
CA GLN A 63 -4.05 -9.15 -6.25
C GLN A 63 -3.70 -8.42 -7.56
N ASP A 64 -2.47 -8.58 -8.06
CA ASP A 64 -1.94 -7.88 -9.25
C ASP A 64 -2.14 -6.35 -9.19
N LEU A 65 -2.13 -5.79 -7.97
CA LEU A 65 -2.30 -4.35 -7.71
C LEU A 65 -0.99 -3.56 -7.88
N GLY A 66 -0.02 -4.13 -8.59
CA GLY A 66 1.33 -3.63 -8.74
C GLY A 66 2.34 -4.24 -7.75
N GLY A 67 3.58 -3.77 -7.83
CA GLY A 67 4.68 -4.25 -6.97
C GLY A 67 4.70 -3.53 -5.62
N ALA A 68 4.92 -4.29 -4.55
CA ALA A 68 5.21 -3.74 -3.23
C ALA A 68 6.61 -4.16 -2.76
N ALA A 69 7.20 -3.38 -1.86
CA ALA A 69 8.49 -3.67 -1.27
C ALA A 69 8.43 -3.43 0.25
N GLN A 70 9.19 -4.22 1.01
CA GLN A 70 9.30 -4.07 2.46
C GLN A 70 10.66 -3.50 2.84
N VAL A 71 10.66 -2.47 3.69
CA VAL A 71 11.87 -1.88 4.26
C VAL A 71 11.75 -1.96 5.78
N ASN A 72 12.51 -2.88 6.38
CA ASN A 72 12.57 -3.06 7.84
C ASN A 72 13.92 -3.68 8.26
N SER A 73 14.08 -3.97 9.54
CA SER A 73 15.32 -4.51 10.10
C SER A 73 15.70 -5.91 9.59
N LYS A 74 14.81 -6.63 8.90
CA LYS A 74 15.10 -7.91 8.23
C LYS A 74 15.40 -7.75 6.74
N THR A 75 15.26 -6.56 6.17
CA THR A 75 15.60 -6.30 4.77
C THR A 75 17.12 -6.24 4.64
N LEU A 76 17.75 -7.38 4.38
CA LEU A 76 19.22 -7.49 4.19
C LEU A 76 19.69 -7.06 2.79
N GLU A 77 18.77 -6.76 1.87
CA GLU A 77 19.11 -6.32 0.52
C GLU A 77 18.01 -5.41 -0.03
N VAL A 78 18.32 -4.13 -0.22
CA VAL A 78 17.44 -3.17 -0.95
C VAL A 78 17.62 -3.34 -2.48
N GLY A 79 18.46 -4.28 -2.93
CA GLY A 79 19.07 -4.24 -4.26
C GLY A 79 18.27 -4.81 -5.43
N MET A 80 17.42 -5.84 -5.27
CA MET A 80 16.91 -6.59 -6.43
C MET A 80 15.40 -6.48 -6.69
N ALA A 81 14.55 -6.34 -5.66
CA ALA A 81 13.10 -6.29 -5.86
C ALA A 81 12.66 -4.99 -6.57
N LEU A 82 13.23 -3.85 -6.19
CA LEU A 82 12.99 -2.55 -6.86
C LEU A 82 13.51 -2.55 -8.30
N LEU A 83 14.66 -3.16 -8.55
CA LEU A 83 15.24 -3.24 -9.91
C LEU A 83 14.42 -4.17 -10.81
N GLY A 84 13.96 -5.32 -10.31
CA GLY A 84 13.08 -6.23 -11.06
C GLY A 84 11.68 -5.65 -11.34
N GLY A 85 11.17 -4.78 -10.46
CA GLY A 85 9.94 -4.02 -10.71
C GLY A 85 10.12 -2.91 -11.76
N LEU A 86 11.27 -2.21 -11.74
CA LEU A 86 11.58 -1.16 -12.73
C LEU A 86 11.90 -1.73 -14.12
N LEU A 87 12.64 -2.84 -14.21
CA LEU A 87 13.02 -3.47 -15.48
C LEU A 87 11.81 -4.04 -16.24
N ARG A 88 10.81 -4.57 -15.53
CA ARG A 88 9.55 -5.06 -16.13
C ARG A 88 8.62 -3.95 -16.64
N ARG A 89 8.93 -2.68 -16.39
CA ARG A 89 8.16 -1.53 -16.90
C ARG A 89 8.77 -0.91 -18.17
N VAL A 90 9.92 -1.41 -18.63
CA VAL A 90 10.62 -0.93 -19.84
C VAL A 90 10.47 -1.90 -21.02
N GLU A 91 9.80 -3.03 -20.82
CA GLU A 91 9.40 -3.99 -21.87
C GLU A 91 7.89 -3.91 -22.17
#